data_AF-A0A848GX15-F1
#
_entry.id   AF-A0A848GX15-F1
#
_cell.length_a   1.000
_cell.length_b   1.000
_cell.length_c   1.000
_cell.angle_alpha   90.00
_cell.angle_beta   90.00
_cell.angle_gamma   90.00
#
_symmetry.space_group_name_H-M   'P 1'
#
loop_
_entity.id
_entity.type
_entity.pdbx_description
1 polymer ?
#
loop_
_entity_poly.entity_id
_entity_poly.type
_entity_poly.pdbx_seq_one_letter_code
_entity_poly.pdbx_strand_id
1 'polypeptide(L)'
;MVKVKSQPPPPADVPVPEDRPLPPDPDEGIDDSFHGPQGETPQTNKQAGDPEYNGVASHEKDEKEEAYKCPECEKEITTEQVKYIIEQKDKKGNVIALSADDEKHLTDILTYVNKYRKDYNLDTCLRKAHFISQAAAECGRFSTFEEGLNYGHKGLRANFDKYFSSSFKINDYFDPKHQRYNCFTKAEISSLLIVEYKKKDEKNKKDIQTLLDGEYKDLTLDETLLYGRVDEKDGVVIKDDATLKISVKKHDAFKIKWPSRAYGDRMENGKESLQNGYRFRGRGIIQLTGKGNYKNFSDHRKDHPFPDDTTGYIDFTTNDSGDSLKGNYDKLADTANMMYPVQSAVVFWAVTTKILATYADQDDIKLTTLKVNGGYKHLGERNEFIKRARLDDGLKVFTHYRNLHANGTKSQKDIVIKNLKLLSESRTKKDEATGKMVEMKDPEGENLKNELAPEETKPKAGDKPGAKKEGAPAVAPAKKN
;
A
#
# COMPACT_ATOMS: atom_id res chain seq x y z
N MET A 1 64.44 -31.95 9.95
CA MET A 1 64.11 -31.33 8.64
C MET A 1 63.01 -32.15 7.99
N VAL A 2 61.82 -31.59 7.79
CA VAL A 2 60.72 -32.22 7.02
C VAL A 2 60.20 -31.13 6.07
N LYS A 3 60.13 -31.44 4.77
CA LYS A 3 59.77 -30.45 3.73
C LYS A 3 58.26 -30.18 3.74
N VAL A 4 57.88 -28.94 4.00
CA VAL A 4 56.54 -28.43 3.67
C VAL A 4 56.44 -28.29 2.16
N LYS A 5 55.46 -28.93 1.51
CA LYS A 5 55.13 -28.67 0.11
C LYS A 5 54.23 -27.43 0.04
N SER A 6 54.65 -26.43 -0.73
CA SER A 6 53.83 -25.27 -1.08
C SER A 6 52.61 -25.69 -1.91
N GLN A 7 51.46 -25.06 -1.66
CA GLN A 7 50.28 -25.18 -2.51
C GLN A 7 50.56 -24.57 -3.91
N PRO A 8 49.93 -25.08 -4.98
CA PRO A 8 49.97 -24.42 -6.28
C PRO A 8 49.16 -23.11 -6.26
N PRO A 9 49.49 -22.12 -7.12
CA PRO A 9 48.66 -20.92 -7.28
C PRO A 9 47.28 -21.27 -7.87
N PRO A 10 46.24 -20.45 -7.62
CA PRO A 10 44.93 -20.66 -8.23
C PRO A 10 45.00 -20.47 -9.77
N PRO A 11 44.15 -21.18 -10.53
CA PRO A 11 44.08 -21.01 -11.98
C PRO A 11 43.60 -19.60 -12.35
N ALA A 12 44.20 -19.02 -13.38
CA ALA A 12 43.77 -17.76 -13.97
C ALA A 12 42.50 -17.96 -14.84
N ASP A 13 41.74 -16.86 -14.98
CA ASP A 13 40.72 -16.60 -15.99
C ASP A 13 39.65 -17.68 -16.21
N VAL A 14 38.58 -17.60 -15.40
CA VAL A 14 37.25 -18.06 -15.79
C VAL A 14 36.55 -16.91 -16.54
N PRO A 15 36.03 -17.10 -17.77
CA PRO A 15 35.35 -16.04 -18.48
C PRO A 15 34.08 -15.59 -17.74
N VAL A 16 33.87 -14.27 -17.69
CA VAL A 16 32.62 -13.67 -17.19
C VAL A 16 31.46 -14.19 -18.05
N PRO A 17 30.37 -14.72 -17.45
CA PRO A 17 29.17 -15.06 -18.21
C PRO A 17 28.60 -13.79 -18.84
N GLU A 18 28.43 -13.77 -20.16
CA GLU A 18 27.84 -12.64 -20.87
C GLU A 18 26.45 -12.30 -20.30
N ASP A 19 26.19 -11.01 -20.12
CA ASP A 19 24.89 -10.50 -19.65
C ASP A 19 23.79 -10.99 -20.60
N ARG A 20 22.96 -11.90 -20.10
CA ARG A 20 21.76 -12.33 -20.82
C ARG A 20 20.76 -11.19 -20.72
N PRO A 21 20.29 -10.60 -21.85
CA PRO A 21 19.41 -9.44 -21.80
C PRO A 21 18.13 -9.77 -21.02
N LEU A 22 17.74 -8.82 -20.17
CA LEU A 22 16.56 -8.93 -19.34
C LEU A 22 15.29 -9.09 -20.21
N PRO A 23 14.29 -9.88 -19.78
CA PRO A 23 12.96 -9.76 -20.35
C PRO A 23 12.42 -8.34 -20.07
N PRO A 24 11.66 -7.73 -21.00
CA PRO A 24 11.15 -6.37 -20.82
C PRO A 24 10.20 -6.29 -19.61
N ASP A 25 10.29 -5.16 -18.90
CA ASP A 25 9.43 -4.86 -17.75
C ASP A 25 7.96 -4.73 -18.19
N PRO A 26 7.01 -5.38 -17.53
CA PRO A 26 5.59 -5.21 -17.80
C PRO A 26 5.04 -3.96 -17.07
N ASP A 27 5.63 -2.79 -17.34
CA ASP A 27 5.15 -1.49 -16.81
C ASP A 27 5.17 -0.34 -17.86
N GLU A 28 5.33 -0.66 -19.16
CA GLU A 28 4.99 0.27 -20.24
C GLU A 28 3.48 0.19 -20.57
N GLY A 29 2.69 0.89 -19.76
CA GLY A 29 1.23 0.98 -19.89
C GLY A 29 0.64 2.36 -19.56
N ILE A 30 1.49 3.36 -19.30
CA ILE A 30 1.10 4.76 -19.14
C ILE A 30 1.93 5.59 -20.12
N ASP A 31 1.23 6.21 -21.06
CA ASP A 31 1.76 7.16 -22.02
C ASP A 31 2.05 8.49 -21.30
N ASP A 32 3.31 8.76 -20.99
CA ASP A 32 3.79 10.02 -20.39
C ASP A 32 3.93 11.17 -21.43
N SER A 33 3.42 11.02 -22.66
CA SER A 33 3.50 12.07 -23.70
C SER A 33 2.47 13.20 -23.56
N PHE A 34 2.24 13.71 -22.34
CA PHE A 34 1.61 15.02 -22.14
C PHE A 34 2.62 16.09 -21.72
N HIS A 35 3.36 16.59 -22.71
CA HIS A 35 4.17 17.79 -22.55
C HIS A 35 3.27 19.04 -22.55
N GLY A 36 2.80 19.43 -21.36
CA GLY A 36 2.20 20.75 -21.15
C GLY A 36 3.17 21.88 -21.57
N PRO A 37 2.68 23.03 -22.06
CA PRO A 37 3.51 24.02 -22.74
C PRO A 37 4.58 24.59 -21.81
N GLN A 38 5.84 24.50 -22.25
CA GLN A 38 6.98 25.10 -21.56
C GLN A 38 6.86 26.62 -21.63
N GLY A 39 6.75 27.27 -20.47
CA GLY A 39 6.83 28.73 -20.38
C GLY A 39 8.28 29.18 -20.54
N GLU A 40 8.60 29.76 -21.69
CA GLU A 40 9.90 30.40 -21.92
C GLU A 40 10.07 31.63 -21.01
N THR A 41 11.28 31.80 -20.47
CA THR A 41 11.65 32.99 -19.70
C THR A 41 12.02 34.14 -20.63
N PRO A 42 11.58 35.40 -20.37
CA PRO A 42 11.83 36.49 -21.32
C PRO A 42 13.28 36.99 -21.26
N GLN A 43 13.99 36.92 -22.38
CA GLN A 43 15.18 37.74 -22.63
C GLN A 43 14.82 39.02 -23.39
N THR A 44 15.48 40.12 -23.05
CA THR A 44 15.22 41.45 -23.60
C THR A 44 16.09 41.77 -24.83
N ASN A 45 15.50 42.15 -25.97
CA ASN A 45 16.00 43.31 -26.75
C ASN A 45 15.12 43.77 -27.95
N LYS A 46 14.84 45.08 -27.95
CA LYS A 46 14.64 46.09 -29.04
C LYS A 46 14.21 45.71 -30.48
N GLN A 47 13.00 46.21 -30.81
CA GLN A 47 12.62 47.09 -31.95
C GLN A 47 12.82 46.70 -33.43
N ALA A 48 11.71 46.30 -34.08
CA ALA A 48 11.12 46.86 -35.33
C ALA A 48 9.68 46.32 -35.53
N GLY A 49 8.73 46.92 -36.27
CA GLY A 49 8.68 48.28 -36.85
C GLY A 49 7.57 48.50 -37.91
N ASP A 50 6.33 48.78 -37.47
CA ASP A 50 5.15 49.31 -38.22
C ASP A 50 4.54 48.52 -39.42
N PRO A 51 3.26 48.75 -39.82
CA PRO A 51 2.32 49.80 -39.38
C PRO A 51 0.93 49.35 -38.84
N GLU A 52 0.30 50.33 -38.20
CA GLU A 52 -1.08 50.49 -37.70
C GLU A 52 -2.20 49.53 -38.17
N TYR A 53 -2.97 49.03 -37.19
CA TYR A 53 -4.41 48.77 -37.33
C TYR A 53 -5.19 49.43 -36.18
N ASN A 54 -5.90 50.51 -36.48
CA ASN A 54 -6.64 51.31 -35.49
C ASN A 54 -8.02 50.70 -35.20
N GLY A 55 -8.05 49.66 -34.35
CA GLY A 55 -9.27 49.05 -33.81
C GLY A 55 -9.51 49.46 -32.35
N VAL A 56 -10.41 50.41 -32.12
CA VAL A 56 -10.80 50.83 -30.76
C VAL A 56 -11.73 49.78 -30.15
N ALA A 57 -11.16 48.80 -29.45
CA ALA A 57 -11.89 47.90 -28.56
C ALA A 57 -11.78 48.42 -27.12
N SER A 58 -12.91 48.54 -26.44
CA SER A 58 -13.02 49.10 -25.09
C SER A 58 -12.19 48.36 -24.05
N HIS A 59 -11.67 49.11 -23.08
CA HIS A 59 -11.15 48.54 -21.84
C HIS A 59 -12.23 47.75 -21.10
N GLU A 60 -12.19 46.43 -21.21
CA GLU A 60 -12.56 45.56 -20.10
C GLU A 60 -11.24 45.06 -19.49
N LYS A 61 -10.95 45.53 -18.27
CA LYS A 61 -9.97 44.84 -17.44
C LYS A 61 -10.64 43.55 -17.00
N ASP A 62 -10.09 42.41 -17.40
CA ASP A 62 -10.39 41.13 -16.76
C ASP A 62 -9.94 41.19 -15.30
N GLU A 63 -10.80 41.72 -14.43
CA GLU A 63 -10.68 41.55 -12.99
C GLU A 63 -10.83 40.06 -12.71
N LYS A 64 -9.69 39.37 -12.52
CA LYS A 64 -9.67 37.95 -12.17
C LYS A 64 -10.45 37.75 -10.88
N GLU A 65 -11.65 37.23 -11.01
CA GLU A 65 -12.57 36.88 -9.93
C GLU A 65 -11.82 36.08 -8.84
N GLU A 66 -11.68 36.63 -7.62
CA GLU A 66 -10.90 35.97 -6.58
C GLU A 66 -11.56 34.65 -6.17
N ALA A 67 -10.78 33.57 -6.16
CA ALA A 67 -11.30 32.25 -5.81
C ALA A 67 -11.84 32.22 -4.37
N TYR A 68 -13.09 31.81 -4.21
CA TYR A 68 -13.73 31.73 -2.89
C TYR A 68 -13.02 30.69 -2.01
N LYS A 69 -12.68 31.10 -0.78
CA LYS A 69 -11.98 30.28 0.21
C LYS A 69 -13.00 29.67 1.17
N CYS A 70 -13.13 28.35 1.16
CA CYS A 70 -14.08 27.66 2.03
C CYS A 70 -13.62 27.67 3.50
N PRO A 71 -14.46 28.13 4.46
CA PRO A 71 -14.06 28.26 5.87
C PRO A 71 -13.79 26.90 6.56
N GLU A 72 -14.31 25.80 6.03
CA GLU A 72 -14.06 24.44 6.57
C GLU A 72 -12.68 23.88 6.19
N CYS A 73 -12.01 24.43 5.16
CA CYS A 73 -10.65 24.05 4.80
C CYS A 73 -9.64 24.47 5.90
N GLU A 74 -9.79 25.69 6.41
CA GLU A 74 -8.86 26.26 7.40
C GLU A 74 -8.94 25.58 8.77
N LYS A 75 -10.09 24.99 9.12
CA LYS A 75 -10.28 24.33 10.42
C LYS A 75 -9.40 23.10 10.60
N GLU A 76 -8.93 22.92 11.83
CA GLU A 76 -8.25 21.71 12.28
C GLU A 76 -9.17 20.48 12.23
N ILE A 77 -8.56 19.32 12.07
CA ILE A 77 -9.20 18.00 12.14
C ILE A 77 -9.32 17.62 13.62
N THR A 78 -10.54 17.37 14.10
CA THR A 78 -10.76 16.94 15.49
C THR A 78 -10.80 15.41 15.64
N THR A 79 -10.52 14.93 16.84
CA THR A 79 -10.57 13.50 17.18
C THR A 79 -11.97 12.93 16.96
N GLU A 80 -13.03 13.69 17.25
CA GLU A 80 -14.44 13.31 17.10
C GLU A 80 -14.79 13.06 15.63
N GLN A 81 -14.39 13.97 14.73
CA GLN A 81 -14.59 13.82 13.29
C GLN A 81 -13.92 12.55 12.78
N VAL A 82 -12.69 12.26 13.22
CA VAL A 82 -11.98 11.05 12.77
C VAL A 82 -12.58 9.78 13.38
N LYS A 83 -13.00 9.79 14.65
CA LYS A 83 -13.72 8.66 15.27
C LYS A 83 -15.02 8.34 14.53
N TYR A 84 -15.77 9.36 14.09
CA TYR A 84 -16.95 9.20 13.23
C TYR A 84 -16.60 8.59 11.86
N ILE A 85 -15.57 9.13 11.18
CA ILE A 85 -15.09 8.66 9.88
C ILE A 85 -14.68 7.18 9.93
N ILE A 86 -13.96 6.78 10.99
CA ILE A 86 -13.37 5.44 11.10
C ILE A 86 -14.20 4.46 11.93
N GLU A 87 -15.40 4.82 12.38
CA GLU A 87 -16.31 3.88 13.07
C GLU A 87 -16.47 2.59 12.24
N GLN A 88 -16.51 1.45 12.92
CA GLN A 88 -16.84 0.17 12.32
C GLN A 88 -17.83 -0.56 13.22
N LYS A 89 -18.62 -1.47 12.63
CA LYS A 89 -19.61 -2.26 13.35
C LYS A 89 -19.30 -3.74 13.26
N ASP A 90 -19.54 -4.46 14.35
CA ASP A 90 -19.44 -5.91 14.37
C ASP A 90 -20.57 -6.56 13.54
N LYS A 91 -20.55 -7.90 13.43
CA LYS A 91 -21.59 -8.65 12.70
C LYS A 91 -23.00 -8.55 13.32
N LYS A 92 -23.15 -7.96 14.50
CA LYS A 92 -24.41 -7.71 15.20
C LYS A 92 -24.86 -6.24 15.12
N GLY A 93 -24.06 -5.36 14.50
CA GLY A 93 -24.33 -3.93 14.37
C GLY A 93 -23.78 -3.07 15.52
N ASN A 94 -23.06 -3.64 16.49
CA ASN A 94 -22.48 -2.88 17.61
C ASN A 94 -21.24 -2.12 17.13
N VAL A 95 -21.07 -0.87 17.58
CA VAL A 95 -19.85 -0.09 17.30
C VAL A 95 -18.62 -0.74 17.93
N ILE A 96 -17.60 -0.96 17.12
CA ILE A 96 -16.28 -1.41 17.54
C ILE A 96 -15.50 -0.18 18.01
N ALA A 97 -15.54 0.07 19.31
CA ALA A 97 -14.74 1.10 19.96
C ALA A 97 -13.24 0.90 19.68
N LEU A 98 -12.50 2.01 19.68
CA LEU A 98 -11.05 2.02 19.70
C LEU A 98 -10.55 1.60 21.10
N SER A 99 -9.33 1.07 21.20
CA SER A 99 -8.70 0.93 22.53
C SER A 99 -8.22 2.29 23.04
N ALA A 100 -7.95 2.40 24.35
CA ALA A 100 -7.41 3.63 24.92
C ALA A 100 -6.06 4.03 24.29
N ASP A 101 -5.24 3.05 23.90
CA ASP A 101 -3.97 3.28 23.21
C ASP A 101 -4.21 3.80 21.78
N ASP A 102 -5.16 3.22 21.03
CA ASP A 102 -5.51 3.68 19.67
C ASP A 102 -6.10 5.11 19.68
N GLU A 103 -6.91 5.46 20.69
CA GLU A 103 -7.42 6.83 20.86
C GLU A 103 -6.32 7.82 21.22
N LYS A 104 -5.33 7.40 22.01
CA LYS A 104 -4.13 8.20 22.28
C LYS A 104 -3.30 8.38 21.01
N HIS A 105 -3.02 7.30 20.28
CA HIS A 105 -2.31 7.34 19.01
C HIS A 105 -2.97 8.30 18.02
N LEU A 106 -4.30 8.21 17.85
CA LEU A 106 -5.08 9.13 17.02
C LEU A 106 -4.88 10.60 17.46
N THR A 107 -4.94 10.88 18.76
CA THR A 107 -4.78 12.24 19.29
C THR A 107 -3.37 12.79 19.05
N ASP A 108 -2.34 11.98 19.27
CA ASP A 108 -0.95 12.34 18.98
C ASP A 108 -0.73 12.56 17.47
N ILE A 109 -1.30 11.69 16.62
CA ILE A 109 -1.25 11.81 15.16
C ILE A 109 -1.91 13.10 14.69
N LEU A 110 -3.11 13.42 15.16
CA LEU A 110 -3.82 14.65 14.76
C LEU A 110 -3.09 15.92 15.21
N THR A 111 -2.37 15.88 16.32
CA THR A 111 -1.52 16.99 16.78
C THR A 111 -0.45 17.33 15.73
N TYR A 112 0.22 16.32 15.15
CA TYR A 112 1.21 16.55 14.08
C TYR A 112 0.56 16.78 12.70
N VAL A 113 -0.55 16.11 12.36
CA VAL A 113 -1.25 16.32 11.09
C VAL A 113 -1.77 17.76 10.98
N ASN A 114 -2.40 18.30 12.04
CA ASN A 114 -2.87 19.69 12.02
C ASN A 114 -1.73 20.70 11.93
N LYS A 115 -0.57 20.40 12.53
CA LYS A 115 0.64 21.22 12.45
C LYS A 115 1.20 21.27 11.03
N TYR A 116 1.35 20.13 10.36
CA TYR A 116 2.06 20.03 9.08
C TYR A 116 1.17 20.15 7.84
N ARG A 117 -0.15 19.93 7.94
CA ARG A 117 -1.01 19.82 6.75
C ARG A 117 -0.96 21.02 5.81
N LYS A 118 -0.73 22.24 6.31
CA LYS A 118 -0.71 23.44 5.46
C LYS A 118 0.54 23.48 4.57
N ASP A 119 1.71 23.23 5.16
CA ASP A 119 3.00 23.20 4.45
C ASP A 119 3.03 22.11 3.35
N TYR A 120 2.27 21.02 3.56
CA TYR A 120 2.13 19.89 2.63
C TYR A 120 0.84 19.92 1.81
N ASN A 121 0.17 21.09 1.68
CA ASN A 121 -0.98 21.30 0.79
C ASN A 121 -2.18 20.34 1.07
N LEU A 122 -2.30 19.85 2.31
CA LEU A 122 -3.37 19.00 2.86
C LEU A 122 -4.44 19.84 3.58
N ASP A 123 -4.78 20.98 3.00
CA ASP A 123 -5.60 22.04 3.57
C ASP A 123 -7.07 22.01 3.09
N THR A 124 -7.36 21.52 1.88
CA THR A 124 -8.75 21.40 1.39
C THR A 124 -9.54 20.32 2.14
N CYS A 125 -10.86 20.50 2.29
CA CYS A 125 -11.75 19.49 2.87
C CYS A 125 -11.59 18.11 2.20
N LEU A 126 -11.46 18.09 0.87
CA LEU A 126 -11.30 16.86 0.09
C LEU A 126 -9.96 16.18 0.41
N ARG A 127 -8.86 16.93 0.40
CA ARG A 127 -7.52 16.38 0.71
C ARG A 127 -7.43 15.87 2.13
N LYS A 128 -8.00 16.60 3.12
CA LYS A 128 -8.13 16.11 4.51
C LYS A 128 -8.93 14.80 4.56
N ALA A 129 -10.08 14.75 3.89
CA ALA A 129 -10.96 13.58 3.86
C ALA A 129 -10.29 12.35 3.25
N HIS A 130 -9.63 12.49 2.10
CA HIS A 130 -8.90 11.39 1.45
C HIS A 130 -7.66 10.97 2.25
N PHE A 131 -6.85 11.90 2.75
CA PHE A 131 -5.66 11.58 3.54
C PHE A 131 -6.02 10.76 4.80
N ILE A 132 -6.98 11.24 5.60
CA ILE A 132 -7.44 10.53 6.80
C ILE A 132 -8.06 9.17 6.46
N SER A 133 -8.89 9.08 5.43
CA SER A 133 -9.56 7.83 5.04
C SER A 133 -8.56 6.78 4.53
N GLN A 134 -7.52 7.19 3.80
CA GLN A 134 -6.45 6.30 3.35
C GLN A 134 -5.56 5.89 4.53
N ALA A 135 -5.08 6.85 5.34
CA ALA A 135 -4.21 6.58 6.48
C ALA A 135 -4.87 5.64 7.50
N ALA A 136 -6.12 5.89 7.87
CA ALA A 136 -6.87 5.04 8.79
C ALA A 136 -7.01 3.59 8.30
N ALA A 137 -7.12 3.37 6.99
CA ALA A 137 -7.15 2.01 6.42
C ALA A 137 -5.75 1.36 6.41
N GLU A 138 -4.68 2.12 6.12
CA GLU A 138 -3.29 1.61 6.12
C GLU A 138 -2.75 1.23 7.50
N CYS A 139 -3.20 1.91 8.56
CA CYS A 139 -2.76 1.65 9.94
C CYS A 139 -3.83 0.99 10.83
N GLY A 140 -4.85 0.37 10.23
CA GLY A 140 -5.84 -0.43 10.96
C GLY A 140 -6.60 0.38 12.02
N ARG A 141 -7.09 1.57 11.67
CA ARG A 141 -7.72 2.56 12.57
C ARG A 141 -6.78 3.05 13.68
N PHE A 142 -5.51 3.30 13.32
CA PHE A 142 -4.45 3.79 14.21
C PHE A 142 -3.99 2.78 15.29
N SER A 143 -4.07 1.48 14.97
CA SER A 143 -3.63 0.39 15.86
C SER A 143 -2.33 -0.30 15.43
N THR A 144 -1.91 -0.16 14.17
CA THR A 144 -0.71 -0.82 13.64
C THR A 144 0.13 0.11 12.77
N PHE A 145 1.41 0.29 13.11
CA PHE A 145 2.33 1.21 12.41
C PHE A 145 3.53 0.53 11.77
N GLU A 146 3.54 -0.80 11.69
CA GLU A 146 4.48 -1.58 10.89
C GLU A 146 3.84 -2.83 10.30
N GLU A 147 4.37 -3.28 9.15
CA GLU A 147 3.94 -4.52 8.53
C GLU A 147 4.20 -5.74 9.43
N GLY A 148 3.13 -6.49 9.69
CA GLY A 148 3.15 -7.67 10.54
C GLY A 148 3.98 -8.81 9.95
N LEU A 149 4.94 -9.31 10.71
CA LEU A 149 5.80 -10.43 10.31
C LEU A 149 5.13 -11.81 10.46
N ASN A 150 3.88 -11.86 10.95
CA ASN A 150 3.20 -13.05 11.46
C ASN A 150 2.38 -13.81 10.40
N TYR A 151 3.01 -14.11 9.26
CA TYR A 151 2.42 -14.97 8.23
C TYR A 151 2.90 -16.42 8.38
N GLY A 152 1.97 -17.38 8.39
CA GLY A 152 2.30 -18.78 8.09
C GLY A 152 2.47 -19.02 6.58
N HIS A 153 3.06 -20.14 6.18
CA HIS A 153 3.29 -20.56 4.77
C HIS A 153 2.06 -20.38 3.89
N LYS A 154 0.89 -20.87 4.35
CA LYS A 154 -0.36 -20.74 3.62
C LYS A 154 -0.78 -19.27 3.44
N GLY A 155 -0.47 -18.43 4.42
CA GLY A 155 -0.68 -16.97 4.37
C GLY A 155 0.29 -16.28 3.42
N LEU A 156 1.59 -16.63 3.44
CA LEU A 156 2.57 -16.11 2.48
C LEU A 156 2.20 -16.50 1.05
N ARG A 157 1.92 -17.78 0.80
CA ARG A 157 1.51 -18.27 -0.53
C ARG A 157 0.16 -17.71 -1.00
N ALA A 158 -0.73 -17.30 -0.10
CA ALA A 158 -2.01 -16.67 -0.48
C ALA A 158 -1.89 -15.16 -0.77
N ASN A 159 -0.98 -14.45 -0.10
CA ASN A 159 -0.86 -12.99 -0.21
C ASN A 159 0.29 -12.54 -1.13
N PHE A 160 1.25 -13.44 -1.39
CA PHE A 160 2.53 -13.20 -2.05
C PHE A 160 2.89 -14.38 -2.97
N ASP A 161 1.89 -15.03 -3.60
CA ASP A 161 2.03 -16.18 -4.51
C ASP A 161 3.14 -16.02 -5.58
N LYS A 162 3.28 -14.82 -6.15
CA LYS A 162 4.35 -14.43 -7.09
C LYS A 162 5.77 -14.67 -6.54
N TYR A 163 5.94 -14.59 -5.22
CA TYR A 163 7.23 -14.69 -4.53
C TYR A 163 7.40 -16.00 -3.74
N PHE A 164 6.29 -16.69 -3.41
CA PHE A 164 6.27 -17.94 -2.67
C PHE A 164 5.45 -19.00 -3.43
N SER A 165 6.13 -19.79 -4.26
CA SER A 165 5.50 -20.73 -5.21
C SER A 165 4.82 -21.92 -4.55
N SER A 166 3.84 -22.51 -5.25
CA SER A 166 3.16 -23.75 -4.82
C SER A 166 4.08 -24.97 -4.79
N SER A 167 5.04 -25.07 -5.72
CA SER A 167 6.12 -26.04 -5.68
C SER A 167 7.04 -25.77 -4.49
N PHE A 168 7.21 -26.78 -3.63
CA PHE A 168 8.08 -26.73 -2.46
C PHE A 168 9.54 -26.56 -2.91
N LYS A 169 10.11 -25.39 -2.62
CA LYS A 169 11.55 -25.18 -2.54
C LYS A 169 11.89 -24.93 -1.07
N ILE A 170 13.09 -25.35 -0.66
CA ILE A 170 13.61 -25.18 0.71
C ILE A 170 13.72 -23.69 1.15
N ASN A 171 13.55 -22.73 0.25
CA ASN A 171 13.61 -21.27 0.51
C ASN A 171 12.54 -20.69 1.47
N ASP A 172 11.50 -21.45 1.84
CA ASP A 172 10.54 -20.99 2.85
C ASP A 172 11.21 -20.99 4.25
N TYR A 173 11.08 -19.85 4.96
CA TYR A 173 11.90 -19.32 6.07
C TYR A 173 12.14 -20.20 7.34
N PHE A 174 13.06 -19.80 8.24
CA PHE A 174 13.28 -20.44 9.56
C PHE A 174 13.86 -19.46 10.62
N ASP A 175 13.07 -18.99 11.59
CA ASP A 175 13.55 -18.19 12.74
C ASP A 175 13.83 -19.07 13.97
N PRO A 176 15.06 -19.14 14.50
CA PRO A 176 15.38 -19.95 15.69
C PRO A 176 15.11 -19.25 17.03
N LYS A 177 14.67 -17.98 17.07
CA LYS A 177 14.47 -17.19 18.30
C LYS A 177 13.02 -16.82 18.62
N HIS A 178 12.09 -16.96 17.69
CA HIS A 178 10.68 -16.58 17.90
C HIS A 178 9.77 -17.79 18.18
N GLN A 179 9.00 -17.74 19.28
CA GLN A 179 8.10 -18.82 19.71
C GLN A 179 6.86 -19.03 18.81
N ARG A 180 6.69 -18.19 17.78
CA ARG A 180 5.79 -18.45 16.66
C ARG A 180 6.62 -18.50 15.38
N TYR A 181 6.77 -19.72 14.88
CA TYR A 181 7.52 -20.07 13.69
C TYR A 181 6.78 -19.53 12.44
N ASN A 182 7.11 -18.32 12.00
CA ASN A 182 6.37 -17.55 10.98
C ASN A 182 6.61 -18.02 9.53
N CYS A 183 6.27 -19.28 9.31
CA CYS A 183 6.14 -19.95 8.01
C CYS A 183 5.61 -21.37 8.23
N PHE A 184 5.99 -22.08 9.29
CA PHE A 184 5.65 -23.49 9.48
C PHE A 184 5.40 -23.81 10.95
N THR A 185 4.38 -24.61 11.27
CA THR A 185 4.27 -25.18 12.62
C THR A 185 5.49 -26.04 12.96
N LYS A 186 5.78 -26.26 14.26
CA LYS A 186 6.83 -27.19 14.71
C LYS A 186 6.68 -28.60 14.11
N ALA A 187 5.44 -29.01 13.84
CA ALA A 187 5.13 -30.27 13.15
C ALA A 187 5.46 -30.20 11.65
N GLU A 188 5.03 -29.15 10.95
CA GLU A 188 5.34 -28.95 9.52
C GLU A 188 6.85 -28.82 9.28
N ILE A 189 7.57 -28.02 10.09
CA ILE A 189 9.04 -27.93 10.07
C ILE A 189 9.67 -29.30 10.28
N SER A 190 9.15 -30.10 11.21
CA SER A 190 9.65 -31.46 11.37
C SER A 190 9.44 -32.23 10.07
N SER A 191 8.22 -32.31 9.54
CA SER A 191 7.91 -33.07 8.31
C SER A 191 8.49 -32.52 6.99
N LEU A 192 9.00 -31.28 6.96
CA LEU A 192 9.55 -30.65 5.75
C LEU A 192 11.08 -30.62 5.76
N LEU A 193 11.69 -30.58 6.96
CA LEU A 193 13.08 -30.99 7.10
C LEU A 193 13.21 -32.49 6.89
N ILE A 194 12.22 -33.29 7.32
CA ILE A 194 12.19 -34.75 7.27
C ILE A 194 11.59 -35.26 5.95
N VAL A 195 12.44 -35.68 5.02
CA VAL A 195 12.00 -36.51 3.88
C VAL A 195 12.19 -37.98 4.23
N GLU A 196 11.10 -38.73 4.27
CA GLU A 196 11.12 -40.19 4.34
C GLU A 196 11.20 -40.78 2.92
N TYR A 197 12.27 -41.52 2.61
CA TYR A 197 12.42 -42.20 1.32
C TYR A 197 12.88 -43.64 1.51
N LYS A 198 12.46 -44.53 0.60
CA LYS A 198 12.96 -45.89 0.55
C LYS A 198 14.25 -45.90 -0.26
N LYS A 199 15.30 -46.57 0.20
CA LYS A 199 16.63 -46.56 -0.45
C LYS A 199 16.58 -46.95 -1.93
N LYS A 200 15.69 -47.86 -2.32
CA LYS A 200 15.45 -48.30 -3.71
C LYS A 200 14.77 -47.27 -4.63
N ASP A 201 14.35 -46.11 -4.11
CA ASP A 201 13.72 -45.05 -4.90
C ASP A 201 14.78 -44.09 -5.46
N GLU A 202 15.44 -44.55 -6.53
CA GLU A 202 16.49 -43.82 -7.27
C GLU A 202 16.08 -42.39 -7.64
N LYS A 203 14.80 -42.15 -7.90
CA LYS A 203 14.28 -40.84 -8.31
C LYS A 203 14.42 -39.82 -7.19
N ASN A 204 13.91 -40.13 -6.00
CA ASN A 204 13.98 -39.19 -4.87
C ASN A 204 15.43 -38.91 -4.46
N LYS A 205 16.31 -39.92 -4.54
CA LYS A 205 17.76 -39.73 -4.31
C LYS A 205 18.37 -38.76 -5.30
N LYS A 206 18.06 -38.88 -6.60
CA LYS A 206 18.57 -37.99 -7.65
C LYS A 206 18.02 -36.57 -7.51
N ASP A 207 16.74 -36.42 -7.18
CA ASP A 207 16.11 -35.11 -7.00
C ASP A 207 16.71 -34.36 -5.79
N ILE A 208 16.99 -35.06 -4.69
CA ILE A 208 17.66 -34.48 -3.50
C ILE A 208 19.13 -34.15 -3.78
N GLN A 209 19.89 -35.03 -4.45
CA GLN A 209 21.28 -34.74 -4.81
C GLN A 209 21.38 -33.52 -5.75
N THR A 210 20.47 -33.42 -6.73
CA THR A 210 20.39 -32.26 -7.63
C THR A 210 20.08 -30.95 -6.90
N LEU A 211 19.30 -30.99 -5.82
CA LEU A 211 19.06 -29.83 -4.95
C LEU A 211 20.32 -29.41 -4.19
N LEU A 212 21.10 -30.36 -3.67
CA LEU A 212 22.33 -30.08 -2.93
C LEU A 212 23.45 -29.56 -3.83
N ASP A 213 23.66 -30.16 -5.00
CA ASP A 213 24.78 -29.81 -5.90
C ASP A 213 24.60 -28.44 -6.59
N GLY A 214 23.44 -27.80 -6.43
CA GLY A 214 23.11 -26.47 -6.96
C GLY A 214 23.25 -25.34 -5.94
N GLU A 215 22.17 -24.58 -5.74
CA GLU A 215 22.14 -23.37 -4.89
C GLU A 215 22.31 -23.66 -3.38
N TYR A 216 22.30 -24.93 -2.97
CA TYR A 216 22.21 -25.36 -1.58
C TYR A 216 23.37 -26.26 -1.12
N LYS A 217 24.52 -26.19 -1.78
CA LYS A 217 25.73 -26.97 -1.47
C LYS A 217 26.23 -26.87 -0.03
N ASP A 218 25.83 -25.81 0.69
CA ASP A 218 26.18 -25.55 2.08
C ASP A 218 25.15 -26.14 3.07
N LEU A 219 24.10 -26.83 2.58
CA LEU A 219 23.22 -27.66 3.40
C LEU A 219 23.92 -28.96 3.80
N THR A 220 23.98 -29.22 5.10
CA THR A 220 24.30 -30.56 5.60
C THR A 220 23.01 -31.38 5.69
N LEU A 221 22.98 -32.57 5.10
CA LEU A 221 21.96 -33.56 5.43
C LEU A 221 22.33 -34.31 6.72
N ASP A 222 21.31 -34.71 7.48
CA ASP A 222 21.38 -35.76 8.48
C ASP A 222 20.54 -36.95 8.01
N GLU A 223 21.15 -38.10 7.74
CA GLU A 223 20.44 -39.31 7.36
C GLU A 223 20.26 -40.22 8.57
N THR A 224 19.03 -40.36 9.05
CA THR A 224 18.69 -41.31 10.13
C THR A 224 17.92 -42.51 9.55
N LEU A 225 18.29 -43.73 9.95
CA LEU A 225 17.48 -44.91 9.63
C LEU A 225 16.17 -44.89 10.46
N LEU A 226 15.03 -44.98 9.78
CA LEU A 226 13.71 -45.16 10.43
C LEU A 226 13.34 -46.63 10.54
N TYR A 227 13.45 -47.35 9.42
CA TYR A 227 13.04 -48.74 9.27
C TYR A 227 13.99 -49.45 8.32
N GLY A 228 14.24 -50.74 8.52
CA GLY A 228 15.13 -51.55 7.66
C GLY A 228 16.25 -52.21 8.45
N ARG A 229 17.17 -52.86 7.73
CA ARG A 229 18.30 -53.59 8.31
C ARG A 229 19.63 -52.93 7.97
N VAL A 230 20.50 -52.88 8.97
CA VAL A 230 21.93 -52.53 8.86
C VAL A 230 22.73 -53.83 9.00
N ASP A 231 23.84 -53.96 8.28
CA ASP A 231 24.83 -55.00 8.58
C ASP A 231 25.81 -54.54 9.67
N GLU A 232 26.01 -55.35 10.71
CA GLU A 232 26.77 -54.98 11.91
C GLU A 232 28.29 -55.10 11.77
N LYS A 233 28.81 -55.38 10.57
CA LYS A 233 30.25 -55.58 10.33
C LYS A 233 30.82 -54.57 9.34
N ASP A 234 31.70 -53.73 9.89
CA ASP A 234 32.72 -52.95 9.18
C ASP A 234 32.22 -52.00 8.06
N GLY A 235 31.32 -51.11 8.47
CA GLY A 235 30.81 -50.01 7.64
C GLY A 235 29.30 -50.15 7.41
N VAL A 236 28.54 -49.12 7.78
CA VAL A 236 27.06 -49.14 7.78
C VAL A 236 26.52 -49.32 6.35
N VAL A 237 26.28 -50.57 5.95
CA VAL A 237 25.58 -50.89 4.69
C VAL A 237 24.07 -50.95 4.96
N ILE A 238 23.40 -49.88 4.57
CA ILE A 238 21.94 -49.75 4.63
C ILE A 238 21.32 -50.59 3.50
N LYS A 239 20.37 -51.48 3.79
CA LYS A 239 19.76 -52.37 2.78
C LYS A 239 18.62 -51.70 1.99
N ASP A 240 18.27 -52.24 0.83
CA ASP A 240 17.31 -51.60 -0.10
C ASP A 240 15.85 -51.62 0.39
N ASP A 241 15.57 -52.42 1.43
CA ASP A 241 14.32 -52.41 2.19
C ASP A 241 14.25 -51.26 3.23
N ALA A 242 15.32 -50.49 3.40
CA ALA A 242 15.36 -49.40 4.35
C ALA A 242 14.54 -48.17 3.94
N THR A 243 13.86 -47.60 4.93
CA THR A 243 13.33 -46.23 4.91
C THR A 243 14.29 -45.34 5.68
N LEU A 244 14.80 -44.32 4.99
CA LEU A 244 15.72 -43.33 5.52
C LEU A 244 15.01 -41.98 5.70
N LYS A 245 15.48 -41.25 6.69
CA LYS A 245 14.99 -39.95 7.14
C LYS A 245 16.06 -38.91 6.86
N ILE A 246 15.93 -38.16 5.79
CA ILE A 246 16.81 -37.02 5.53
C ILE A 246 16.29 -35.85 6.36
N SER A 247 17.14 -35.24 7.18
CA SER A 247 16.86 -34.00 7.93
C SER A 247 17.81 -32.90 7.47
N VAL A 248 17.29 -31.78 6.96
CA VAL A 248 18.11 -30.66 6.49
C VAL A 248 18.64 -29.84 7.69
N LYS A 249 19.96 -29.58 7.75
CA LYS A 249 20.57 -28.71 8.78
C LYS A 249 20.51 -27.23 8.41
N LYS A 250 20.65 -26.38 9.42
CA LYS A 250 20.49 -24.93 9.38
C LYS A 250 21.37 -24.24 8.33
N HIS A 251 20.74 -23.67 7.31
CA HIS A 251 21.33 -22.83 6.26
C HIS A 251 21.32 -21.34 6.61
N ASP A 252 22.16 -20.56 5.94
CA ASP A 252 22.18 -19.10 6.10
C ASP A 252 21.07 -18.38 5.33
N ALA A 253 20.55 -18.96 4.22
CA ALA A 253 19.37 -18.43 3.53
C ALA A 253 18.09 -18.45 4.40
N PHE A 254 18.07 -19.26 5.47
CA PHE A 254 16.97 -19.26 6.45
C PHE A 254 16.97 -18.01 7.35
N LYS A 255 18.08 -17.25 7.43
CA LYS A 255 18.18 -16.01 8.21
C LYS A 255 17.49 -14.82 7.52
N ILE A 256 17.18 -14.93 6.23
CA ILE A 256 16.56 -13.86 5.42
C ILE A 256 15.09 -13.72 5.79
N LYS A 257 14.72 -12.58 6.40
CA LYS A 257 13.33 -12.25 6.75
C LYS A 257 12.44 -12.20 5.50
N TRP A 258 11.22 -12.73 5.57
CA TRP A 258 10.33 -12.90 4.41
C TRP A 258 10.06 -11.61 3.58
N PRO A 259 9.95 -10.39 4.14
CA PRO A 259 9.72 -9.18 3.32
C PRO A 259 10.91 -8.88 2.39
N SER A 260 12.12 -9.32 2.77
CA SER A 260 13.30 -9.22 1.91
C SER A 260 13.20 -10.09 0.66
N ARG A 261 12.40 -11.17 0.69
CA ARG A 261 12.10 -12.03 -0.47
C ARG A 261 10.99 -11.41 -1.33
N ALA A 262 9.93 -10.87 -0.71
CA ALA A 262 8.80 -10.26 -1.41
C ALA A 262 9.10 -8.88 -2.05
N TYR A 263 10.03 -8.14 -1.44
CA TYR A 263 10.45 -6.80 -1.86
C TYR A 263 11.92 -6.72 -2.29
N GLY A 264 12.62 -7.86 -2.37
CA GLY A 264 13.95 -7.94 -2.96
C GLY A 264 13.95 -7.43 -4.40
N ASP A 265 15.03 -6.77 -4.80
CA ASP A 265 15.26 -6.19 -6.13
C ASP A 265 14.18 -5.19 -6.61
N ARG A 266 13.37 -4.67 -5.69
CA ARG A 266 12.33 -3.66 -5.92
C ARG A 266 12.59 -2.42 -5.07
N MET A 267 12.17 -1.24 -5.53
CA MET A 267 12.18 0.02 -4.74
C MET A 267 13.56 0.34 -4.12
N GLU A 268 14.64 0.11 -4.88
CA GLU A 268 16.05 0.24 -4.46
C GLU A 268 16.50 -0.66 -3.30
N ASN A 269 15.71 -1.67 -2.91
CA ASN A 269 16.13 -2.62 -1.87
C ASN A 269 17.36 -3.43 -2.31
N GLY A 270 17.47 -3.74 -3.60
CA GLY A 270 18.46 -4.70 -4.12
C GLY A 270 18.23 -6.12 -3.58
N LYS A 271 19.21 -6.99 -3.78
CA LYS A 271 19.09 -8.44 -3.57
C LYS A 271 18.56 -8.81 -2.18
N GLU A 272 17.72 -9.83 -2.11
CA GLU A 272 17.08 -10.30 -0.86
C GLU A 272 18.07 -10.57 0.29
N SER A 273 19.30 -11.00 -0.05
CA SER A 273 20.39 -11.27 0.90
C SER A 273 20.87 -10.02 1.66
N LEU A 274 20.66 -8.82 1.12
CA LEU A 274 20.91 -7.55 1.81
C LEU A 274 19.92 -7.30 2.94
N GLN A 275 18.78 -8.01 2.98
CA GLN A 275 17.66 -7.83 3.91
C GLN A 275 16.96 -6.46 3.90
N ASN A 276 17.17 -5.67 2.85
CA ASN A 276 16.59 -4.33 2.73
C ASN A 276 15.06 -4.33 2.60
N GLY A 277 14.45 -5.33 1.96
CA GLY A 277 12.99 -5.46 1.94
C GLY A 277 12.38 -5.65 3.33
N TYR A 278 13.10 -6.23 4.29
CA TYR A 278 12.72 -6.22 5.70
C TYR A 278 13.00 -4.88 6.38
N ARG A 279 14.21 -4.30 6.20
CA ARG A 279 14.57 -3.02 6.84
C ARG A 279 13.59 -1.91 6.45
N PHE A 280 13.20 -1.86 5.18
CA PHE A 280 12.32 -0.87 4.57
C PHE A 280 10.93 -1.43 4.23
N ARG A 281 10.43 -2.40 5.02
CA ARG A 281 9.01 -2.81 4.98
C ARG A 281 8.08 -1.65 5.34
N GLY A 282 6.78 -1.83 5.11
CA GLY A 282 5.75 -0.84 5.46
C GLY A 282 5.85 -0.39 6.92
N ARG A 283 5.90 0.94 7.13
CA ARG A 283 5.74 1.58 8.45
C ARG A 283 5.05 2.94 8.38
N GLY A 284 4.57 3.41 9.53
CA GLY A 284 3.88 4.67 9.69
C GLY A 284 2.44 4.62 9.21
N ILE A 285 1.75 5.77 9.26
CA ILE A 285 0.29 5.82 9.04
C ILE A 285 -0.13 5.60 7.58
N ILE A 286 0.81 5.55 6.65
CA ILE A 286 0.61 5.28 5.21
C ILE A 286 1.48 4.09 4.72
N GLN A 287 2.09 3.33 5.64
CA GLN A 287 2.92 2.14 5.32
C GLN A 287 4.04 2.42 4.29
N LEU A 288 4.86 3.45 4.54
CA LEU A 288 6.01 3.79 3.70
C LEU A 288 6.91 2.56 3.51
N THR A 289 7.14 2.17 2.25
CA THR A 289 7.77 0.90 1.87
C THR A 289 8.84 1.13 0.79
N GLY A 290 9.98 0.42 0.90
CA GLY A 290 11.07 0.40 -0.07
C GLY A 290 12.16 1.44 0.21
N LYS A 291 13.43 1.05 0.06
CA LYS A 291 14.60 1.89 0.39
C LYS A 291 14.55 3.28 -0.25
N GLY A 292 14.21 3.37 -1.53
CA GLY A 292 14.14 4.65 -2.26
C GLY A 292 13.13 5.63 -1.64
N ASN A 293 12.00 5.14 -1.12
CA ASN A 293 11.01 5.97 -0.44
C ASN A 293 11.49 6.45 0.95
N TYR A 294 12.18 5.60 1.72
CA TYR A 294 12.83 6.01 2.97
C TYR A 294 13.96 7.02 2.72
N LYS A 295 14.71 6.88 1.63
CA LYS A 295 15.72 7.84 1.20
C LYS A 295 15.10 9.19 0.85
N ASN A 296 14.07 9.20 -0.01
CA ASN A 296 13.34 10.41 -0.39
C ASN A 296 12.75 11.15 0.82
N PHE A 297 12.24 10.42 1.83
CA PHE A 297 11.80 11.01 3.09
C PHE A 297 12.95 11.68 3.87
N SER A 298 14.10 11.01 3.94
CA SER A 298 15.31 11.51 4.63
C SER A 298 15.84 12.78 3.98
N ASP A 299 15.97 12.76 2.65
CA ASP A 299 16.45 13.90 1.86
C ASP A 299 15.47 15.08 1.95
N HIS A 300 14.16 14.84 1.82
CA HIS A 300 13.17 15.91 1.96
C HIS A 300 13.26 16.60 3.32
N ARG A 301 13.39 15.82 4.41
CA ARG A 301 13.57 16.35 5.77
C ARG A 301 14.85 17.15 5.97
N LYS A 302 15.91 16.83 5.24
CA LYS A 302 17.18 17.56 5.27
C LYS A 302 17.03 18.95 4.67
N ASP A 303 16.35 19.02 3.52
CA ASP A 303 16.21 20.24 2.72
C ASP A 303 15.04 21.11 3.22
N HIS A 304 14.03 20.49 3.85
CA HIS A 304 12.82 21.13 4.40
C HIS A 304 12.58 20.65 5.85
N PRO A 305 13.28 21.24 6.84
CA PRO A 305 13.06 20.92 8.25
C PRO A 305 11.63 21.22 8.70
N PHE A 306 11.05 20.34 9.52
CA PHE A 306 9.72 20.56 10.11
C PHE A 306 9.79 21.61 11.25
N PRO A 307 8.79 22.51 11.41
CA PRO A 307 8.93 23.70 12.27
C PRO A 307 9.24 23.45 13.75
N ASP A 308 8.87 22.30 14.28
CA ASP A 308 9.08 21.88 15.68
C ASP A 308 10.11 20.74 15.84
N ASP A 309 10.62 20.19 14.74
CA ASP A 309 11.54 19.06 14.77
C ASP A 309 12.99 19.51 14.93
N THR A 310 13.42 19.63 16.17
CA THR A 310 14.79 20.01 16.54
C THR A 310 15.81 18.86 16.43
N THR A 311 15.42 17.67 15.96
CA THR A 311 16.32 16.51 15.89
C THR A 311 17.36 16.57 14.77
N GLY A 312 17.19 17.50 13.82
CA GLY A 312 18.10 17.71 12.71
C GLY A 312 17.93 16.69 11.59
N TYR A 313 19.01 16.44 10.83
CA TYR A 313 19.02 15.43 9.77
C TYR A 313 19.11 14.03 10.36
N ILE A 314 18.19 13.16 9.94
CA ILE A 314 18.19 11.73 10.24
C ILE A 314 18.12 11.01 8.89
N ASP A 315 19.12 10.17 8.60
CA ASP A 315 19.05 9.24 7.47
C ASP A 315 18.24 8.01 7.91
N PHE A 316 17.01 7.87 7.44
CA PHE A 316 16.16 6.73 7.75
C PHE A 316 16.59 5.44 7.02
N THR A 317 17.60 5.50 6.15
CA THR A 317 18.21 4.31 5.54
C THR A 317 19.35 3.71 6.36
N THR A 318 19.85 4.39 7.41
CA THR A 318 20.96 3.91 8.24
C THR A 318 20.54 3.05 9.42
N ASN A 319 21.54 2.36 9.96
CA ASN A 319 21.48 1.59 11.20
C ASN A 319 22.46 2.18 12.21
N ASP A 320 21.90 2.79 13.25
CA ASP A 320 22.66 3.46 14.31
C ASP A 320 22.65 2.61 15.61
N SER A 321 22.14 1.38 15.54
CA SER A 321 21.75 0.54 16.70
C SER A 321 22.69 -0.64 16.99
N GLY A 322 23.63 -0.95 16.09
CA GLY A 322 24.52 -2.11 16.19
C GLY A 322 23.88 -3.47 15.88
N ASP A 323 22.56 -3.63 16.01
CA ASP A 323 21.82 -4.78 15.50
C ASP A 323 21.61 -4.61 13.99
N SER A 324 22.11 -5.54 13.17
CA SER A 324 22.06 -5.46 11.70
C SER A 324 20.65 -5.37 11.08
N LEU A 325 19.59 -5.58 11.85
CA LEU A 325 18.19 -5.48 11.43
C LEU A 325 17.37 -4.40 12.16
N LYS A 326 17.96 -3.60 13.05
CA LYS A 326 17.35 -2.38 13.62
C LYS A 326 18.01 -1.12 13.06
N GLY A 327 17.29 0.01 13.06
CA GLY A 327 17.83 1.26 12.50
C GLY A 327 16.86 2.44 12.54
N ASN A 328 17.23 3.54 11.90
CA ASN A 328 16.43 4.78 11.94
C ASN A 328 15.05 4.60 11.28
N TYR A 329 14.94 3.71 10.30
CA TYR A 329 13.66 3.29 9.72
C TYR A 329 12.63 2.80 10.75
N ASP A 330 13.04 2.22 11.88
CA ASP A 330 12.09 1.73 12.90
C ASP A 330 11.37 2.87 13.63
N LYS A 331 11.90 4.10 13.59
CA LYS A 331 11.25 5.30 14.15
C LYS A 331 9.92 5.64 13.47
N LEU A 332 9.66 5.15 12.26
CA LEU A 332 8.34 5.29 11.60
C LEU A 332 7.26 4.38 12.22
N ALA A 333 7.62 3.50 13.16
CA ALA A 333 6.69 2.65 13.91
C ALA A 333 6.77 2.90 15.43
N ASP A 334 7.45 3.94 15.88
CA ASP A 334 7.60 4.27 17.29
C ASP A 334 6.31 4.90 17.84
N THR A 335 5.53 4.11 18.57
CA THR A 335 4.25 4.55 19.15
C THR A 335 4.41 5.56 20.28
N ALA A 336 5.61 5.72 20.85
CA ALA A 336 5.90 6.79 21.80
C ALA A 336 6.13 8.14 21.10
N ASN A 337 6.36 8.17 19.79
CA ASN A 337 6.59 9.38 19.02
C ASN A 337 5.95 9.35 17.62
N MET A 338 4.68 9.76 17.54
CA MET A 338 3.92 9.84 16.30
C MET A 338 4.39 10.91 15.29
N MET A 339 5.43 11.70 15.62
CA MET A 339 5.97 12.71 14.72
C MET A 339 6.48 12.09 13.41
N TYR A 340 7.38 11.10 13.45
CA TYR A 340 7.94 10.48 12.24
C TYR A 340 6.92 9.66 11.42
N PRO A 341 6.00 8.88 12.04
CA PRO A 341 4.85 8.30 11.34
C PRO A 341 4.05 9.34 10.53
N VAL A 342 3.82 10.54 11.06
CA VAL A 342 3.07 11.60 10.36
C VAL A 342 3.92 12.34 9.32
N GLN A 343 5.14 12.75 9.66
CA GLN A 343 6.07 13.40 8.74
C GLN A 343 6.28 12.55 7.47
N SER A 344 6.51 11.24 7.62
CA SER A 344 6.71 10.34 6.48
C SER A 344 5.47 10.23 5.58
N ALA A 345 4.27 10.25 6.16
CA ALA A 345 3.02 10.20 5.43
C ALA A 345 2.71 11.50 4.66
N VAL A 346 2.93 12.68 5.26
CA VAL A 346 2.67 13.96 4.55
C VAL A 346 3.67 14.19 3.41
N VAL A 347 4.95 13.80 3.60
CA VAL A 347 5.96 13.80 2.54
C VAL A 347 5.58 12.83 1.42
N PHE A 348 5.17 11.60 1.74
CA PHE A 348 4.74 10.64 0.71
C PHE A 348 3.55 11.17 -0.11
N TRP A 349 2.57 11.77 0.57
CA TRP A 349 1.36 12.31 -0.05
C TRP A 349 1.64 13.48 -0.99
N ALA A 350 2.35 14.50 -0.51
CA ALA A 350 2.52 15.75 -1.24
C ALA A 350 3.77 15.79 -2.13
N VAL A 351 4.82 15.04 -1.79
CA VAL A 351 6.14 15.13 -2.43
C VAL A 351 6.47 13.91 -3.27
N THR A 352 6.38 12.70 -2.69
CA THR A 352 6.76 11.45 -3.39
C THR A 352 5.77 11.09 -4.48
N THR A 353 4.48 11.30 -4.26
CA THR A 353 3.44 10.91 -5.21
C THR A 353 2.82 12.06 -6.00
N LYS A 354 2.69 13.27 -5.40
CA LYS A 354 2.11 14.53 -5.94
C LYS A 354 0.67 14.44 -6.44
N ILE A 355 0.39 13.50 -7.33
CA ILE A 355 -0.91 13.21 -7.94
C ILE A 355 -2.01 12.84 -6.92
N LEU A 356 -1.65 12.43 -5.70
CA LEU A 356 -2.63 12.16 -4.64
C LEU A 356 -3.44 13.39 -4.24
N ALA A 357 -2.84 14.59 -4.25
CA ALA A 357 -3.59 15.83 -4.07
C ALA A 357 -4.62 16.03 -5.20
N THR A 358 -4.21 15.83 -6.46
CA THR A 358 -5.07 15.93 -7.63
C THR A 358 -6.23 14.92 -7.62
N TYR A 359 -5.98 13.66 -7.24
CA TYR A 359 -7.04 12.65 -7.15
C TYR A 359 -7.99 12.89 -5.97
N ALA A 360 -7.49 13.44 -4.86
CA ALA A 360 -8.33 13.88 -3.76
C ALA A 360 -9.20 15.09 -4.15
N ASP A 361 -8.65 16.08 -4.86
CA ASP A 361 -9.42 17.23 -5.36
C ASP A 361 -10.50 16.83 -6.40
N GLN A 362 -10.37 15.65 -7.00
CA GLN A 362 -11.37 15.01 -7.89
C GLN A 362 -12.38 14.12 -7.13
N ASP A 363 -12.23 13.98 -5.80
CA ASP A 363 -13.05 13.10 -4.94
C ASP A 363 -12.98 11.60 -5.34
N ASP A 364 -11.92 11.18 -6.04
CA ASP A 364 -11.84 9.83 -6.60
C ASP A 364 -11.14 8.84 -5.64
N ILE A 365 -11.99 8.07 -4.94
CA ILE A 365 -11.55 7.04 -4.00
C ILE A 365 -10.83 5.87 -4.68
N LYS A 366 -11.13 5.59 -5.95
CA LYS A 366 -10.50 4.50 -6.71
C LYS A 366 -9.06 4.85 -7.05
N LEU A 367 -8.81 6.05 -7.55
CA LEU A 367 -7.49 6.53 -7.94
C LEU A 367 -6.60 6.83 -6.73
N THR A 368 -7.15 7.42 -5.65
CA THR A 368 -6.39 7.58 -4.40
C THR A 368 -6.01 6.23 -3.78
N THR A 369 -6.92 5.25 -3.74
CA THR A 369 -6.60 3.90 -3.23
C THR A 369 -5.54 3.20 -4.07
N LEU A 370 -5.66 3.24 -5.41
CA LEU A 370 -4.68 2.67 -6.33
C LEU A 370 -3.27 3.25 -6.08
N LYS A 371 -3.16 4.57 -5.92
CA LYS A 371 -1.85 5.23 -5.78
C LYS A 371 -1.23 5.09 -4.39
N VAL A 372 -2.03 4.94 -3.33
CA VAL A 372 -1.52 4.65 -1.97
C VAL A 372 -1.05 3.20 -1.85
N ASN A 373 -1.86 2.22 -2.28
CA ASN A 373 -1.63 0.79 -2.02
C ASN A 373 -0.96 0.05 -3.20
N GLY A 374 -0.81 0.69 -4.36
CA GLY A 374 -0.40 0.02 -5.61
C GLY A 374 -1.43 -0.98 -6.13
N GLY A 375 -2.67 -0.91 -5.64
CA GLY A 375 -3.74 -1.88 -5.90
C GLY A 375 -5.04 -1.49 -5.20
N TYR A 376 -5.96 -2.44 -5.07
CA TYR A 376 -7.32 -2.21 -4.57
C TYR A 376 -7.68 -3.07 -3.34
N LYS A 377 -6.67 -3.53 -2.60
CA LYS A 377 -6.88 -4.16 -1.28
C LYS A 377 -7.49 -3.13 -0.31
N HIS A 378 -8.50 -3.53 0.46
CA HIS A 378 -9.21 -2.68 1.42
C HIS A 378 -9.94 -1.46 0.81
N LEU A 379 -10.22 -1.48 -0.50
CA LEU A 379 -11.03 -0.44 -1.16
C LEU A 379 -12.42 -0.29 -0.50
N GLY A 380 -13.03 -1.38 -0.05
CA GLY A 380 -14.36 -1.35 0.57
C GLY A 380 -14.38 -0.53 1.86
N GLU A 381 -13.37 -0.71 2.71
CA GLU A 381 -13.20 0.05 3.96
C GLU A 381 -12.95 1.53 3.68
N ARG A 382 -12.02 1.84 2.77
CA ARG A 382 -11.68 3.22 2.36
C ARG A 382 -12.87 3.96 1.77
N ASN A 383 -13.73 3.26 1.02
CA ASN A 383 -14.98 3.78 0.46
C ASN A 383 -16.01 4.15 1.54
N GLU A 384 -16.13 3.34 2.61
CA GLU A 384 -17.04 3.65 3.72
C GLU A 384 -16.47 4.71 4.69
N PHE A 385 -15.14 4.87 4.76
CA PHE A 385 -14.51 5.99 5.46
C PHE A 385 -14.71 7.30 4.69
N ILE A 386 -14.42 7.35 3.38
CA ILE A 386 -14.53 8.61 2.61
C ILE A 386 -15.98 9.13 2.53
N LYS A 387 -16.97 8.24 2.38
CA LYS A 387 -18.40 8.62 2.41
C LYS A 387 -18.75 9.38 3.69
N ARG A 388 -18.30 8.88 4.85
CA ARG A 388 -18.50 9.57 6.14
C ARG A 388 -17.66 10.82 6.29
N ALA A 389 -16.45 10.85 5.74
CA ALA A 389 -15.62 12.05 5.73
C ALA A 389 -16.25 13.21 4.93
N ARG A 390 -17.15 12.92 3.98
CA ARG A 390 -17.91 13.96 3.26
C ARG A 390 -19.04 14.60 4.06
N LEU A 391 -19.60 13.88 5.03
CA LEU A 391 -20.75 14.30 5.84
C LEU A 391 -20.39 15.39 6.87
N ASP A 392 -21.43 15.99 7.46
CA ASP A 392 -21.27 17.13 8.36
C ASP A 392 -20.64 16.80 9.71
N ASP A 393 -20.81 15.57 10.22
CA ASP A 393 -20.08 15.08 11.41
C ASP A 393 -18.63 14.65 11.08
N GLY A 394 -18.32 14.48 9.79
CA GLY A 394 -16.98 14.23 9.28
C GLY A 394 -16.26 15.53 8.95
N LEU A 395 -15.58 15.56 7.80
CA LEU A 395 -14.75 16.68 7.33
C LEU A 395 -15.49 17.64 6.38
N LYS A 396 -16.84 17.57 6.37
CA LYS A 396 -17.73 18.59 5.80
C LYS A 396 -17.51 18.86 4.29
N VAL A 397 -17.11 17.85 3.51
CA VAL A 397 -16.88 18.00 2.05
C VAL A 397 -18.17 18.42 1.32
N PHE A 398 -19.33 17.90 1.71
CA PHE A 398 -20.60 18.33 1.10
C PHE A 398 -20.97 19.78 1.45
N THR A 399 -20.69 20.23 2.68
CA THR A 399 -20.80 21.65 3.05
C THR A 399 -19.78 22.51 2.30
N HIS A 400 -18.55 22.02 2.06
CA HIS A 400 -17.58 22.66 1.19
C HIS A 400 -18.10 22.81 -0.25
N TYR A 401 -18.71 21.77 -0.83
CA TYR A 401 -19.33 21.84 -2.16
C TYR A 401 -20.50 22.83 -2.23
N ARG A 402 -21.38 22.87 -1.22
CA ARG A 402 -22.44 23.91 -1.14
C ARG A 402 -21.85 25.31 -1.14
N ASN A 403 -20.82 25.54 -0.32
CA ASN A 403 -20.16 26.84 -0.21
C ASN A 403 -19.47 27.27 -1.52
N LEU A 404 -18.77 26.36 -2.20
CA LEU A 404 -18.18 26.61 -3.53
C LEU A 404 -19.24 26.85 -4.61
N HIS A 405 -20.33 26.08 -4.62
CA HIS A 405 -21.39 26.24 -5.62
C HIS A 405 -22.14 27.58 -5.47
N ALA A 406 -22.41 27.99 -4.23
CA ALA A 406 -23.05 29.26 -3.94
C ALA A 406 -22.14 30.45 -4.28
N ASN A 407 -20.92 30.48 -3.72
CA ASN A 407 -20.08 31.68 -3.65
C ASN A 407 -18.82 31.65 -4.52
N GLY A 408 -18.46 30.51 -5.11
CA GLY A 408 -17.22 30.35 -5.87
C GLY A 408 -17.30 30.87 -7.31
N THR A 409 -16.14 31.00 -7.93
CA THR A 409 -16.01 31.35 -9.35
C THR A 409 -16.62 30.27 -10.23
N LYS A 410 -16.91 30.57 -11.50
CA LYS A 410 -17.43 29.59 -12.47
C LYS A 410 -16.63 28.26 -12.47
N SER A 411 -15.30 28.35 -12.46
CA SER A 411 -14.42 27.17 -12.44
C SER A 411 -14.60 26.33 -11.17
N GLN A 412 -14.79 26.96 -9.99
CA GLN A 412 -15.07 26.25 -8.75
C GLN A 412 -16.43 25.53 -8.80
N LYS A 413 -17.46 26.17 -9.38
CA LYS A 413 -18.79 25.54 -9.57
C LYS A 413 -18.71 24.34 -10.52
N ASP A 414 -18.00 24.48 -11.64
CA ASP A 414 -17.80 23.42 -12.63
C ASP A 414 -17.08 22.19 -12.01
N ILE A 415 -16.09 22.41 -11.12
CA ILE A 415 -15.42 21.33 -10.37
C ILE A 415 -16.40 20.62 -9.42
N VAL A 416 -17.23 21.36 -8.68
CA VAL A 416 -18.26 20.77 -7.80
C VAL A 416 -19.20 19.87 -8.59
N ILE A 417 -19.74 20.36 -9.71
CA ILE A 417 -20.67 19.59 -10.56
C ILE A 417 -19.99 18.35 -11.16
N LYS A 418 -18.71 18.46 -11.56
CA LYS A 418 -17.92 17.32 -12.05
C LYS A 418 -17.74 16.24 -10.98
N ASN A 419 -17.35 16.62 -9.77
CA ASN A 419 -17.14 15.66 -8.67
C ASN A 419 -18.47 15.02 -8.24
N LEU A 420 -19.54 15.81 -8.07
CA LEU A 420 -20.87 15.28 -7.75
C LEU A 420 -21.42 14.34 -8.82
N LYS A 421 -21.13 14.59 -10.10
CA LYS A 421 -21.41 13.62 -11.17
C LYS A 421 -20.66 12.30 -10.94
N LEU A 422 -19.35 12.35 -10.69
CA LEU A 422 -18.50 11.18 -10.43
C LEU A 422 -18.96 10.35 -9.21
N LEU A 423 -19.50 11.01 -8.18
CA LEU A 423 -20.10 10.38 -7.00
C LEU A 423 -21.47 9.74 -7.28
N SER A 424 -22.26 10.32 -8.19
CA SER A 424 -23.60 9.81 -8.54
C SER A 424 -23.59 8.57 -9.45
N GLU A 425 -22.47 8.29 -10.13
CA GLU A 425 -22.33 7.18 -11.06
C GLU A 425 -22.15 5.84 -10.34
N SER A 426 -22.92 4.81 -10.72
CA SER A 426 -22.66 3.42 -10.30
C SER A 426 -21.35 2.96 -10.94
N ARG A 427 -20.33 2.81 -10.11
CA ARG A 427 -18.96 2.46 -10.50
C ARG A 427 -18.49 1.40 -9.53
N THR A 428 -18.30 0.18 -10.03
CA THR A 428 -17.89 -0.95 -9.19
C THR A 428 -16.44 -1.34 -9.41
N LYS A 429 -15.78 -1.81 -8.34
CA LYS A 429 -14.43 -2.37 -8.40
C LYS A 429 -14.27 -3.46 -7.35
N LYS A 430 -13.56 -4.55 -7.71
CA LYS A 430 -13.24 -5.64 -6.79
C LYS A 430 -12.25 -5.16 -5.73
N ASP A 431 -12.59 -5.35 -4.46
CA ASP A 431 -11.66 -5.28 -3.34
C ASP A 431 -10.76 -6.52 -3.36
N GLU A 432 -9.45 -6.32 -3.43
CA GLU A 432 -8.49 -7.41 -3.63
C GLU A 432 -8.18 -8.19 -2.35
N ALA A 433 -8.53 -7.67 -1.16
CA ALA A 433 -8.36 -8.36 0.11
C ALA A 433 -9.56 -9.27 0.42
N THR A 434 -10.79 -8.81 0.13
CA THR A 434 -12.02 -9.57 0.42
C THR A 434 -12.61 -10.32 -0.77
N GLY A 435 -12.16 -10.00 -1.98
CA GLY A 435 -12.68 -10.54 -3.24
C GLY A 435 -14.05 -10.01 -3.67
N LYS A 436 -14.69 -9.13 -2.88
CA LYS A 436 -16.05 -8.60 -3.12
C LYS A 436 -16.03 -7.42 -4.08
N MET A 437 -17.13 -7.20 -4.80
CA MET A 437 -17.35 -5.97 -5.55
C MET A 437 -17.79 -4.85 -4.59
N VAL A 438 -17.10 -3.71 -4.66
CA VAL A 438 -17.42 -2.47 -3.94
C VAL A 438 -18.16 -1.55 -4.89
N GLU A 439 -19.29 -0.99 -4.46
CA GLU A 439 -20.00 0.09 -5.16
C GLU A 439 -19.51 1.45 -4.61
N MET A 440 -18.97 2.28 -5.52
CA MET A 440 -18.38 3.57 -5.20
C MET A 440 -19.36 4.74 -5.42
N LYS A 441 -20.59 4.46 -5.89
CA LYS A 441 -21.68 5.42 -5.83
C LYS A 441 -21.91 5.90 -4.39
N ASP A 442 -22.06 7.21 -4.24
CA ASP A 442 -22.39 7.87 -3.00
C ASP A 442 -23.80 8.47 -3.11
N PRO A 443 -24.80 7.91 -2.41
CA PRO A 443 -26.17 8.41 -2.45
C PRO A 443 -26.29 9.87 -1.98
N GLU A 444 -25.47 10.31 -1.03
CA GLU A 444 -25.52 11.70 -0.55
C GLU A 444 -24.85 12.66 -1.55
N GLY A 445 -23.84 12.17 -2.30
CA GLY A 445 -23.33 12.87 -3.47
C GLY A 445 -24.37 13.03 -4.58
N GLU A 446 -25.20 12.01 -4.83
CA GLU A 446 -26.34 12.10 -5.76
C GLU A 446 -27.44 13.03 -5.25
N ASN A 447 -27.79 12.98 -3.95
CA ASN A 447 -28.75 13.89 -3.33
C ASN A 447 -28.30 15.35 -3.51
N LEU A 448 -27.05 15.67 -3.18
CA LEU A 448 -26.49 17.01 -3.32
C LEU A 448 -26.40 17.46 -4.79
N LYS A 449 -26.07 16.55 -5.72
CA LYS A 449 -26.12 16.84 -7.16
C LYS A 449 -27.51 17.29 -7.61
N ASN A 450 -28.56 16.65 -7.10
CA ASN A 450 -29.95 16.97 -7.42
C ASN A 450 -30.43 18.25 -6.69
N GLU A 451 -29.94 18.51 -5.48
CA GLU A 451 -30.17 19.75 -4.71
C GLU A 451 -29.66 20.99 -5.47
N LEU A 452 -28.43 20.90 -6.00
CA LEU A 452 -27.74 21.99 -6.70
C LEU A 452 -28.11 22.13 -8.19
N ALA A 453 -28.91 21.21 -8.74
CA ALA A 453 -29.31 21.24 -10.14
C ALA A 453 -30.16 22.50 -10.48
N PRO A 454 -30.01 23.11 -11.68
CA PRO A 454 -30.87 24.21 -12.13
C PRO A 454 -32.36 23.87 -12.04
N GLU A 455 -33.22 24.84 -11.72
CA GLU A 455 -34.64 24.57 -11.44
C GLU A 455 -35.38 23.88 -12.58
N GLU A 456 -35.03 24.20 -13.84
CA GLU A 456 -35.57 23.55 -15.04
C GLU A 456 -35.27 22.05 -15.13
N THR A 457 -34.28 21.57 -14.36
CA THR A 457 -33.81 20.18 -14.36
C THR A 457 -34.16 19.41 -13.08
N LYS A 458 -34.78 20.06 -12.09
CA LYS A 458 -35.20 19.39 -10.84
C LYS A 458 -36.36 18.43 -11.13
N PRO A 459 -36.36 17.20 -10.56
CA PRO A 459 -37.50 16.29 -10.68
C PRO A 459 -38.78 16.95 -10.15
N LYS A 460 -39.87 16.90 -10.92
CA LYS A 460 -41.16 17.46 -10.48
C LYS A 460 -41.60 16.76 -9.20
N ALA A 461 -41.84 17.52 -8.14
CA ALA A 461 -42.35 17.00 -6.87
C ALA A 461 -43.77 16.43 -7.07
N GLY A 462 -43.88 15.11 -7.24
CA GLY A 462 -45.15 14.44 -7.56
C GLY A 462 -45.13 12.91 -7.44
N ASP A 463 -44.04 12.26 -7.85
CA ASP A 463 -43.98 10.78 -7.83
C ASP A 463 -43.64 10.22 -6.45
N LYS A 464 -44.69 9.97 -5.65
CA LYS A 464 -44.61 9.08 -4.48
C LYS A 464 -44.32 7.63 -4.94
N PRO A 465 -43.46 6.87 -4.24
CA PRO A 465 -43.27 5.45 -4.51
C PRO A 465 -44.58 4.68 -4.35
N GLY A 466 -44.87 3.78 -5.28
CA GLY A 466 -46.18 3.18 -5.49
C GLY A 466 -46.88 2.63 -4.25
N ALA A 467 -48.03 3.24 -3.93
CA ALA A 467 -49.08 2.55 -3.19
C ALA A 467 -49.57 1.36 -4.03
N LYS A 468 -49.47 0.13 -3.50
CA LYS A 468 -50.03 -1.07 -4.14
C LYS A 468 -51.52 -0.87 -4.36
N LYS A 469 -51.97 -0.86 -5.62
CA LYS A 469 -53.39 -1.07 -5.92
C LYS A 469 -53.73 -2.52 -5.63
N GLU A 470 -54.64 -2.74 -4.69
CA GLU A 470 -55.26 -4.04 -4.48
C GLU A 470 -56.03 -4.43 -5.76
N GLY A 471 -55.89 -5.69 -6.18
CA GLY A 471 -56.49 -6.18 -7.41
C GLY A 471 -57.99 -6.42 -7.24
N ALA A 472 -58.80 -5.85 -8.13
CA ALA A 472 -60.20 -6.25 -8.27
C ALA A 472 -60.30 -7.72 -8.75
N PRO A 473 -61.29 -8.51 -8.30
CA PRO A 473 -61.35 -9.94 -8.55
C PRO A 473 -61.67 -10.28 -10.01
N ALA A 474 -61.04 -11.33 -10.52
CA ALA A 474 -61.27 -11.83 -11.87
C ALA A 474 -62.64 -12.52 -12.00
N VAL A 475 -63.43 -12.09 -12.99
CA VAL A 475 -64.69 -12.75 -13.37
C VAL A 475 -64.39 -13.94 -14.27
N ALA A 476 -64.86 -15.13 -13.89
CA ALA A 476 -64.70 -16.34 -14.69
C ALA A 476 -65.64 -16.34 -15.92
N PRO A 477 -65.17 -16.77 -17.12
CA PRO A 477 -66.01 -16.86 -18.30
C PRO A 477 -66.94 -18.09 -18.24
N ALA A 478 -68.21 -17.89 -18.58
CA ALA A 478 -69.20 -18.96 -18.63
C ALA A 478 -68.99 -19.89 -19.84
N LYS A 479 -69.11 -21.20 -19.62
CA LYS A 479 -69.18 -22.20 -20.69
C LYS A 479 -70.48 -22.06 -21.49
N LYS A 480 -70.41 -22.21 -22.81
CA LYS A 480 -71.50 -22.77 -23.63
C LYS A 480 -70.93 -23.70 -24.70
N ASN A 481 -71.44 -24.93 -24.64
CA ASN A 481 -71.52 -26.02 -25.64
C ASN A 481 -70.49 -26.02 -26.78
#